data_AF-A0AAE4ZD35-F1
#
_entry.id   AF-A0AAE4ZD35-F1
#
_cell.length_a   1.000
_cell.length_b   1.000
_cell.length_c   1.000
_cell.angle_alpha   90.00
_cell.angle_beta   90.00
_cell.angle_gamma   90.00
#
_symmetry.space_group_name_H-M   'P 1'
#
loop_
_entity.id
_entity.type
_entity.pdbx_description
1 polymer ?
#
loop_
_entity_poly.entity_id
_entity_poly.type
_entity_poly.pdbx_seq_one_letter_code
_entity_poly.pdbx_strand_id
1 'polypeptide(L)' 'FMNKVDMVDDEELLELVELEVRELLSEYDFPGDDIPVIKGSALKALEAEGEG' A
#
# COMPACT_ATOMS: atom_id res chain seq x y z
N PHE A 1 -3.45 -3.01 -2.78
CA PHE A 1 -3.79 -2.11 -1.67
C PHE A 1 -2.78 -2.36 -0.56
N MET A 2 -2.04 -1.33 -0.17
CA MET A 2 -1.06 -1.36 0.93
C MET A 2 -1.73 -0.75 2.17
N ASN A 3 -2.00 -1.59 3.17
CA ASN A 3 -2.71 -1.21 4.40
C ASN A 3 -1.73 -0.80 5.51
N LYS A 4 -2.25 -0.15 6.56
CA LYS A 4 -1.51 0.28 7.77
C LYS A 4 -0.40 1.30 7.50
N VAL A 5 -0.56 2.09 6.44
CA VAL A 5 0.37 3.17 6.09
C VAL A 5 0.46 4.21 7.21
N ASP A 6 -0.55 4.31 8.06
CA ASP A 6 -0.58 5.18 9.24
C ASP A 6 0.35 4.76 10.38
N MET A 7 0.86 3.53 10.35
CA MET A 7 1.83 3.03 11.35
C MET A 7 3.28 3.21 10.91
N VAL A 8 3.51 3.70 9.69
CA VAL A 8 4.83 3.89 9.09
C VAL A 8 4.97 5.36 8.71
N ASP A 9 5.80 6.09 9.47
CA ASP A 9 6.03 7.52 9.25
C ASP A 9 7.08 7.81 8.16
N ASP A 10 7.84 6.78 7.76
CA ASP A 10 8.92 6.90 6.78
C ASP A 10 8.41 6.58 5.36
N GLU A 11 8.39 7.61 4.51
CA GLU A 11 7.95 7.52 3.13
C GLU A 11 8.91 6.68 2.27
N GLU A 12 10.22 6.71 2.56
CA GLU A 12 11.22 5.90 1.83
C GLU A 12 11.00 4.40 2.09
N LEU A 13 10.59 4.04 3.31
CA LEU A 13 10.26 2.65 3.65
C LEU A 13 9.00 2.17 2.89
N LEU A 14 8.01 3.03 2.71
CA LEU A 14 6.79 2.71 1.96
C LEU A 14 7.06 2.55 0.46
N GLU A 15 7.96 3.37 -0.09
CA GLU A 15 8.41 3.24 -1.48
C GLU A 15 9.22 1.95 -1.70
N LEU A 16 10.09 1.58 -0.77
CA LEU A 16 10.87 0.33 -0.85
C LEU A 16 9.97 -0.90 -0.87
N VAL A 17 8.97 -0.95 0.03
CA VAL A 17 8.01 -2.06 0.07
C VAL A 17 7.13 -2.09 -1.19
N GLU A 18 6.79 -0.92 -1.76
CA GLU A 18 6.07 -0.87 -3.02
C GLU A 18 6.91 -1.48 -4.16
N LEU A 19 8.19 -1.13 -4.24
CA LEU A 19 9.11 -1.68 -5.24
C LEU A 19 9.21 -3.21 -5.12
N GLU A 20 9.40 -3.74 -3.91
CA GLU A 20 9.45 -5.19 -3.67
C GLU A 20 8.16 -5.90 -4.12
N VAL A 21 6.99 -5.30 -3.87
CA VAL A 21 5.70 -5.87 -4.32
C VAL A 21 5.58 -5.85 -5.85
N ARG A 22 6.05 -4.80 -6.52
CA ARG A 22 6.02 -4.70 -7.99
C ARG A 22 7.00 -5.68 -8.64
N GLU A 23 8.17 -5.85 -8.05
CA GLU A 23 9.15 -6.86 -8.47
C GLU A 23 8.55 -8.26 -8.32
N LEU A 24 7.96 -8.58 -7.17
CA LEU A 24 7.30 -9.86 -6.93
C LEU A 24 6.17 -10.13 -7.95
N LEU A 25 5.33 -9.14 -8.26
CA LEU A 25 4.29 -9.27 -9.27
C LEU A 25 4.89 -9.56 -10.65
N SER A 26 5.95 -8.86 -11.02
CA SER A 26 6.66 -9.05 -12.28
C SER A 26 7.33 -10.43 -12.37
N GLU A 27 7.87 -10.95 -11.26
CA GLU A 27 8.45 -12.30 -11.19
C GLU A 27 7.41 -13.41 -11.47
N TYR A 28 6.15 -13.16 -11.13
CA TYR A 28 5.04 -14.09 -11.39
C TYR A 28 4.32 -13.80 -12.73
N ASP A 29 4.94 -13.08 -13.66
CA ASP A 29 4.37 -12.69 -14.97
C ASP A 29 3.08 -11.83 -14.87
N PHE A 30 2.86 -11.14 -13.74
CA PHE A 30 1.81 -10.12 -13.62
C PHE A 30 2.37 -8.72 -13.98
N PRO A 31 1.52 -7.79 -14.45
CA PRO A 31 1.96 -6.44 -14.82
C PRO A 31 2.19 -5.58 -13.57
N GLY A 32 3.31 -5.80 -12.87
CA GLY A 32 3.66 -5.13 -11.61
C GLY A 32 3.71 -3.60 -11.71
N ASP A 33 4.11 -3.04 -12.86
CA ASP A 33 4.16 -1.59 -13.08
C ASP A 33 2.78 -0.97 -13.35
N ASP A 34 1.88 -1.69 -14.02
CA ASP A 34 0.56 -1.19 -14.40
C ASP A 34 -0.50 -1.36 -13.30
N ILE A 35 -0.26 -2.22 -12.31
CA ILE A 35 -1.20 -2.46 -11.21
C ILE A 35 -1.17 -1.27 -10.24
N PRO A 36 -2.32 -0.61 -9.99
CA PRO A 36 -2.38 0.49 -9.04
C PRO A 36 -2.21 0.01 -7.59
N VAL A 37 -1.18 0.50 -6.91
CA VAL A 37 -0.94 0.26 -5.48
C VAL A 37 -1.48 1.44 -4.66
N ILE A 38 -2.71 1.31 -4.16
CA ILE A 38 -3.30 2.31 -3.26
C ILE A 38 -2.74 2.14 -1.84
N LYS A 39 -2.07 3.18 -1.34
CA LYS A 39 -1.57 3.31 0.03
C LYS A 39 -2.66 3.87 0.93
N GLY A 40 -2.98 3.20 2.05
CA GLY A 40 -4.00 3.69 2.97
C GLY A 40 -4.05 2.96 4.31
N SER A 41 -5.02 3.36 5.14
CA SER A 41 -5.33 2.71 6.41
C SER A 41 -6.80 2.38 6.46
N ALA A 42 -7.12 1.09 6.35
CA ALA A 42 -8.49 0.62 6.51
C ALA A 42 -9.02 0.87 7.93
N LEU A 43 -8.14 0.90 8.94
CA LEU A 43 -8.50 1.21 10.32
C LEU A 43 -8.99 2.65 10.44
N LYS A 44 -8.20 3.62 9.97
CA LYS A 44 -8.61 5.04 9.98
C LYS A 44 -9.85 5.30 9.12
N ALA A 45 -10.00 4.59 8.00
CA ALA A 45 -11.21 4.70 7.18
C ALA A 45 -12.47 4.27 7.94
N LEU A 46 -12.37 3.21 8.75
CA LEU A 46 -13.47 2.70 9.57
C LEU A 46 -13.74 3.58 10.80
N GLU A 47 -12.69 4.15 11.39
CA GLU A 47 -12.82 5.13 12.49
C GLU A 47 -13.49 6.44 12.01
N ALA A 48 -13.20 6.90 10.79
CA ALA A 48 -13.82 8.09 10.21
C ALA A 48 -15.32 7.93 9.91
N GLU A 49 -15.79 6.72 9.59
CA GLU A 49 -17.23 6.41 9.43
C GLU A 49 -17.99 6.39 10.78
N GLY A 50 -17.28 6.27 11.90
CA GLY A 50 -17.87 6.25 13.26
C GLY A 50 -18.11 7.63 13.88
N GLU A 51 -17.67 8.71 13.25
CA GLU A 51 -17.83 10.09 13.74
C GLU A 51 -18.97 10.89 13.06
N GLY A 52 -19.90 10.20 12.37
CA GLY A 52 -21.06 10.77 11.69
C GLY A 52 -22.32 10.93 12.54
#